data_AF-A0A357I0R5-F1
#
_entry.id   AF-A0A357I0R5-F1
#
_cell.length_a   1.000
_cell.length_b   1.000
_cell.length_c   1.000
_cell.angle_alpha   90.00
_cell.angle_beta   90.00
_cell.angle_gamma   90.00
#
_symmetry.space_group_name_H-M   'P 1'
#
loop_
_entity.id
_entity.type
_entity.pdbx_description
1 polymer ?
#
loop_
_entity_poly.entity_id
_entity_poly.type
_entity_poly.pdbx_seq_one_letter_code
_entity_poly.pdbx_strand_id
1 'polypeptide(L)'
;MSDSAPQPPTRMQRLIRRPLLLILIGSLVLHLLVGLVLGSWKIFSILTEDETEMEVVAPPAAIEPQQREYQMKTMRSQRSTALSTQIPIAVDQPSDLNLPKIDVPKPSTDQTAIKARGSASGIGGIGGGTGASGGFATLFGNTSPLAGALEGTFIDFKQDRYREKAPQEGWMEAGKDFLRNYQLREFRKFFNAPQKLYATHFYIPIISADEAPRAFGVETLVEPSQWVAVYQGQFRSERGGRFRFVGTADDILIVGVKGRTVLSAGFTESNPGKWKADTEPSFSGPPASQYLPKLTVGDWFTLAANEPTELTVLIGEIPGGEFGCYLFIEEKGVEYEKTSEGRPVLPVFKLKDFSRSDREQINRDHYPKRLDGQSFGFF
;
A
#
# COMPACT_ATOMS: atom_id res chain seq x y z
N MET A 1 -58.33 11.18 -72.67
CA MET A 1 -58.93 11.07 -71.33
C MET A 1 -58.03 10.19 -70.49
N SER A 2 -57.33 10.81 -69.52
CA SER A 2 -56.66 10.24 -68.34
C SER A 2 -56.07 8.81 -68.43
N ASP A 3 -54.83 8.73 -68.94
CA ASP A 3 -53.92 7.62 -68.69
C ASP A 3 -53.31 7.81 -67.29
N SER A 4 -53.58 6.90 -66.35
CA SER A 4 -53.07 7.00 -64.96
C SER A 4 -51.83 6.14 -64.81
N ALA A 5 -50.66 6.79 -64.84
CA ALA A 5 -49.37 6.14 -64.65
C ALA A 5 -49.24 5.53 -63.22
N PRO A 6 -48.57 4.37 -63.07
CA PRO A 6 -48.40 3.73 -61.77
C PRO A 6 -47.50 4.55 -60.84
N GLN A 7 -47.97 4.76 -59.61
CA GLN A 7 -47.25 5.47 -58.56
C GLN A 7 -45.91 4.78 -58.23
N PRO A 8 -44.80 5.52 -58.06
CA PRO A 8 -43.51 4.94 -57.74
C PRO A 8 -43.50 4.33 -56.32
N PRO A 9 -42.83 3.18 -56.12
CA PRO A 9 -42.81 2.51 -54.82
C PRO A 9 -42.14 3.41 -53.76
N THR A 10 -42.75 3.43 -52.57
CA THR A 10 -42.30 4.26 -51.43
C THR A 10 -40.89 3.87 -50.96
N ARG A 11 -40.17 4.78 -50.31
CA ARG A 11 -38.79 4.53 -49.84
C ARG A 11 -38.66 3.26 -49.00
N MET A 12 -39.67 2.95 -48.19
CA MET A 12 -39.74 1.74 -47.36
C MET A 12 -39.83 0.46 -48.22
N GLN A 13 -40.61 0.48 -49.29
CA GLN A 13 -40.72 -0.64 -50.24
C GLN A 13 -39.43 -0.88 -51.04
N ARG A 14 -38.64 0.17 -51.31
CA ARG A 14 -37.32 0.03 -51.96
C ARG A 14 -36.25 -0.57 -51.04
N LEU A 15 -36.34 -0.31 -49.74
CA LEU A 15 -35.46 -0.90 -48.73
C LEU A 15 -35.74 -2.39 -48.50
N ILE A 16 -37.02 -2.79 -48.49
CA ILE A 16 -37.45 -4.19 -48.30
C ILE A 16 -37.05 -5.10 -49.48
N ARG A 17 -36.83 -4.54 -50.69
CA ARG A 17 -36.42 -5.32 -51.87
C ARG A 17 -34.92 -5.62 -51.97
N ARG A 18 -34.12 -5.24 -50.95
CA ARG A 18 -32.68 -5.52 -50.93
C ARG A 18 -32.41 -6.74 -50.04
N PRO A 19 -32.23 -7.95 -50.61
CA PRO A 19 -32.08 -9.17 -49.82
C PRO A 19 -30.87 -9.09 -48.87
N LEU A 20 -29.79 -8.44 -49.29
CA LEU A 20 -28.60 -8.21 -48.46
C LEU A 20 -28.89 -7.37 -47.21
N LEU A 21 -29.73 -6.34 -47.29
CA LEU A 21 -30.06 -5.48 -46.15
C LEU A 21 -30.93 -6.24 -45.13
N LEU A 22 -31.88 -7.05 -45.62
CA LEU A 22 -32.72 -7.87 -44.75
C LEU A 22 -31.91 -8.97 -44.04
N ILE A 23 -30.94 -9.57 -44.71
CA ILE A 23 -30.02 -10.54 -44.09
C ILE A 23 -29.18 -9.87 -43.00
N LEU A 24 -28.69 -8.66 -43.24
CA LEU A 24 -27.86 -7.92 -42.28
C LEU A 24 -28.65 -7.51 -41.03
N ILE A 25 -29.89 -7.05 -41.21
CA ILE A 25 -30.81 -6.74 -40.11
C ILE A 25 -31.19 -8.02 -39.35
N GLY A 26 -31.50 -9.11 -40.05
CA GLY A 26 -31.78 -10.41 -39.44
C GLY A 26 -30.61 -10.94 -38.61
N SER A 27 -29.39 -10.83 -39.13
CA SER A 27 -28.16 -11.20 -38.41
C SER A 27 -27.96 -10.35 -37.17
N LEU A 28 -28.17 -9.03 -37.25
CA LEU A 28 -28.04 -8.13 -36.10
C LEU A 28 -29.05 -8.48 -35.00
N VAL A 29 -30.30 -8.74 -35.37
CA VAL A 29 -31.36 -9.14 -34.43
C VAL A 29 -31.03 -10.49 -33.79
N LEU A 30 -30.51 -11.45 -34.56
CA LEU A 30 -30.09 -12.75 -34.04
C LEU A 30 -28.97 -12.61 -33.00
N HIS A 31 -27.95 -11.78 -33.26
CA HIS A 31 -26.85 -11.57 -32.32
C HIS A 31 -27.32 -10.88 -31.03
N LEU A 32 -28.26 -9.93 -31.12
CA LEU A 32 -28.86 -9.30 -29.94
C LEU A 32 -29.69 -10.29 -29.11
N LEU A 33 -30.43 -11.18 -29.76
CA LEU A 33 -31.20 -12.24 -29.07
C LEU A 33 -30.28 -13.23 -28.37
N VAL A 34 -29.22 -13.70 -29.03
CA VAL A 34 -28.25 -14.62 -28.43
C VAL A 34 -27.54 -13.94 -27.25
N GLY A 35 -27.14 -12.67 -27.40
CA GLY A 35 -26.53 -11.89 -26.32
C GLY A 35 -27.45 -11.74 -25.11
N LEU A 36 -28.75 -11.51 -25.32
CA LEU A 36 -29.73 -11.45 -24.23
C LEU A 36 -29.90 -12.79 -23.53
N VAL A 37 -30.03 -13.90 -24.27
CA VAL A 37 -30.19 -15.24 -23.68
C VAL A 37 -28.96 -15.62 -22.84
N LEU A 38 -27.76 -15.44 -23.38
CA LEU A 38 -26.51 -15.75 -22.67
C LEU A 38 -26.27 -14.81 -21.48
N GLY A 39 -26.58 -13.52 -21.64
CA GLY A 39 -26.48 -12.54 -20.57
C GLY A 39 -27.45 -12.84 -19.42
N SER A 40 -28.72 -13.12 -19.74
CA SER A 40 -29.73 -13.51 -18.75
C SER A 40 -29.37 -14.82 -18.06
N TRP A 41 -28.86 -15.82 -18.78
CA TRP A 41 -28.40 -17.07 -18.16
C TRP A 41 -27.24 -16.85 -17.20
N LYS A 42 -26.27 -16.01 -17.55
CA LYS A 42 -25.13 -15.71 -16.67
C LYS A 42 -25.58 -14.96 -15.41
N ILE A 43 -26.46 -13.97 -15.56
CA ILE A 43 -27.05 -13.24 -14.41
C ILE A 43 -27.82 -14.21 -13.51
N PHE A 44 -28.64 -15.08 -14.08
CA PHE A 44 -29.36 -16.10 -13.31
C PHE A 44 -28.40 -17.03 -12.56
N SER A 45 -27.34 -17.52 -13.20
CA SER A 45 -26.33 -18.38 -12.55
C SER A 45 -25.60 -17.70 -11.39
N ILE A 46 -25.34 -16.39 -11.49
CA ILE A 46 -24.71 -15.62 -10.40
C ILE A 46 -25.70 -15.40 -9.25
N LEU A 47 -27.00 -15.29 -9.55
CA LEU A 47 -28.04 -15.07 -8.55
C LEU A 47 -28.55 -16.37 -7.89
N THR A 48 -28.25 -17.54 -8.48
CA THR A 48 -28.62 -18.89 -7.97
C THR A 48 -27.40 -19.71 -7.54
N GLU A 49 -26.22 -19.12 -7.39
CA GLU A 49 -25.20 -19.69 -6.48
C GLU A 49 -25.74 -19.56 -5.05
N ASP A 50 -26.58 -20.53 -4.71
CA ASP A 50 -27.26 -20.65 -3.43
C ASP A 50 -26.27 -20.84 -2.29
N GLU A 51 -26.69 -20.31 -1.16
CA GLU A 51 -26.18 -20.50 0.18
C GLU A 51 -25.73 -21.95 0.38
N THR A 52 -24.42 -22.14 0.53
CA THR A 52 -23.89 -23.43 0.99
C THR A 52 -24.38 -23.64 2.42
N GLU A 53 -25.40 -24.47 2.58
CA GLU A 53 -25.72 -25.11 3.85
C GLU A 53 -24.41 -25.66 4.44
N MET A 54 -24.01 -25.12 5.59
CA MET A 54 -22.85 -25.64 6.31
C MET A 54 -23.19 -27.04 6.81
N GLU A 55 -22.83 -28.06 6.05
CA GLU A 55 -22.68 -29.40 6.56
C GLU A 55 -21.56 -29.35 7.63
N VAL A 56 -21.94 -29.40 8.89
CA VAL A 56 -21.02 -29.46 10.03
C VAL A 56 -20.33 -30.82 9.97
N VAL A 57 -19.20 -30.88 9.25
CA VAL A 57 -18.27 -31.99 9.34
C VAL A 57 -17.70 -31.97 10.75
N ALA A 58 -18.11 -32.93 11.57
CA ALA A 58 -17.48 -33.16 12.87
C ALA A 58 -15.98 -33.39 12.63
N PRO A 59 -15.09 -32.71 13.39
CA PRO A 59 -13.66 -32.83 13.17
C PRO A 59 -13.22 -34.29 13.32
N PRO A 60 -12.38 -34.83 12.43
CA PRO A 60 -11.85 -36.17 12.60
C PRO A 60 -11.07 -36.23 13.92
N ALA A 61 -11.20 -37.35 14.64
CA ALA A 61 -10.48 -37.60 15.88
C ALA A 61 -8.99 -37.31 15.69
N ALA A 62 -8.41 -36.57 16.64
CA ALA A 62 -7.02 -36.14 16.60
C ALA A 62 -6.10 -37.34 16.36
N ILE A 63 -5.35 -37.30 15.27
CA ILE A 63 -4.27 -38.26 15.03
C ILE A 63 -3.18 -37.93 16.04
N GLU A 64 -2.93 -38.84 16.99
CA GLU A 64 -1.79 -38.71 17.90
C GLU A 64 -0.50 -38.60 17.07
N PRO A 65 0.34 -37.57 17.31
CA PRO A 65 1.56 -37.41 16.55
C PRO A 65 2.49 -38.59 16.82
N GLN A 66 2.76 -39.40 15.80
CA GLN A 66 3.84 -40.39 15.88
C GLN A 66 5.15 -39.66 16.16
N GLN A 67 5.74 -39.92 17.33
CA GLN A 67 7.09 -39.49 17.67
C GLN A 67 8.05 -40.14 16.68
N ARG A 68 8.49 -39.37 15.68
CA ARG A 68 9.59 -39.77 14.81
C ARG A 68 10.87 -39.68 15.65
N GLU A 69 11.46 -40.82 15.96
CA GLU A 69 12.83 -40.87 16.48
C GLU A 69 13.77 -40.34 15.38
N TYR A 70 14.23 -39.10 15.56
CA TYR A 70 15.26 -38.53 14.71
C TYR A 70 16.61 -39.15 15.08
N GLN A 71 17.04 -40.18 14.35
CA GLN A 71 18.45 -40.55 14.37
C GLN A 71 19.26 -39.45 13.68
N MET A 72 19.85 -38.57 14.49
CA MET A 72 20.81 -37.58 14.03
C MET A 72 22.08 -38.30 13.55
N LYS A 73 22.23 -38.49 12.23
CA LYS A 73 23.55 -38.70 11.63
C LYS A 73 24.32 -37.39 11.71
N THR A 74 25.23 -37.30 12.67
CA THR A 74 26.19 -36.20 12.79
C THR A 74 27.21 -36.27 11.66
N MET A 75 26.91 -35.66 10.51
CA MET A 75 27.97 -35.24 9.60
C MET A 75 28.65 -34.01 10.20
N ARG A 76 29.87 -34.21 10.69
CA ARG A 76 30.76 -33.18 11.19
C ARG A 76 31.20 -32.30 10.02
N SER A 77 30.40 -31.30 9.68
CA SER A 77 30.87 -30.18 8.84
C SER A 77 31.86 -29.37 9.67
N GLN A 78 33.14 -29.60 9.43
CA GLN A 78 34.23 -28.82 9.97
C GLN A 78 34.21 -27.44 9.29
N ARG A 79 33.38 -26.52 9.80
CA ARG A 79 33.50 -25.09 9.53
C ARG A 79 33.92 -24.42 10.82
N SER A 80 35.20 -24.11 10.91
CA SER A 80 35.83 -23.43 12.03
C SER A 80 35.27 -22.02 12.21
N THR A 81 34.24 -21.87 13.05
CA THR A 81 33.97 -20.61 13.74
C THR A 81 34.69 -20.67 15.06
N ALA A 82 35.91 -20.16 15.09
CA ALA A 82 36.56 -19.82 16.35
C ALA A 82 35.70 -18.74 17.01
N LEU A 83 34.85 -19.15 17.96
CA LEU A 83 34.22 -18.25 18.91
C LEU A 83 35.36 -17.63 19.71
N SER A 84 35.60 -16.33 19.50
CA SER A 84 36.46 -15.54 20.37
C SER A 84 35.86 -15.59 21.77
N THR A 85 36.51 -16.35 22.67
CA THR A 85 36.29 -16.24 24.11
C THR A 85 36.60 -14.82 24.51
N GLN A 86 35.56 -14.03 24.78
CA GLN A 86 35.73 -12.72 25.42
C GLN A 86 36.30 -12.96 26.81
N ILE A 87 37.54 -12.53 27.00
CA ILE A 87 38.18 -12.40 28.31
C ILE A 87 37.43 -11.28 29.04
N PRO A 88 36.91 -11.50 30.26
CA PRO A 88 36.38 -10.40 31.06
C PRO A 88 37.55 -9.46 31.38
N ILE A 89 37.49 -8.23 30.87
CA ILE A 89 38.40 -7.16 31.29
C ILE A 89 37.97 -6.78 32.72
N ALA A 90 38.72 -7.29 33.70
CA ALA A 90 38.71 -6.76 35.04
C ALA A 90 39.28 -5.33 34.99
N VAL A 91 38.44 -4.34 35.26
CA VAL A 91 38.85 -2.95 35.41
C VAL A 91 39.55 -2.83 36.75
N ASP A 92 40.87 -2.85 36.73
CA ASP A 92 41.67 -2.33 37.83
C ASP A 92 41.69 -0.80 37.68
N GLN A 93 41.29 -0.08 38.71
CA GLN A 93 41.33 1.39 38.74
C GLN A 93 42.67 1.85 39.33
N PRO A 94 43.61 2.38 38.52
CA PRO A 94 44.66 3.24 39.03
C PRO A 94 44.26 4.71 38.84
N SER A 95 44.16 5.39 39.98
CA SER A 95 44.08 6.84 40.11
C SER A 95 45.37 7.54 39.67
N ASP A 96 45.19 8.71 39.04
CA ASP A 96 46.13 9.81 38.80
C ASP A 96 47.43 9.54 38.02
N LEU A 97 47.38 9.82 36.71
CA LEU A 97 48.55 10.17 35.90
C LEU A 97 48.26 11.43 35.06
N ASN A 98 48.93 12.52 35.42
CA ASN A 98 48.95 13.77 34.65
C ASN A 98 49.76 13.58 33.35
N LEU A 99 49.09 13.68 32.21
CA LEU A 99 49.73 13.72 30.88
C LEU A 99 49.46 15.09 30.22
N PRO A 100 50.46 15.69 29.54
CA PRO A 100 50.33 17.01 28.94
C PRO A 100 49.38 16.97 27.72
N LYS A 101 48.57 18.01 27.56
CA LYS A 101 47.65 18.17 26.42
C LYS A 101 48.44 18.28 25.11
N ILE A 102 48.24 17.32 24.22
CA ILE A 102 48.57 17.44 22.80
C ILE A 102 47.28 17.81 22.09
N ASP A 103 47.21 19.02 21.54
CA ASP A 103 46.10 19.46 20.69
C ASP A 103 46.25 18.83 19.30
N VAL A 104 45.39 17.86 19.00
CA VAL A 104 45.22 17.31 17.66
C VAL A 104 43.94 17.92 17.08
N PRO A 105 43.96 18.55 15.89
CA PRO A 105 42.75 19.06 15.25
C PRO A 105 41.77 17.91 14.98
N LYS A 106 40.53 18.04 15.46
CA LYS A 106 39.44 17.09 15.22
C LYS A 106 39.07 17.08 13.73
N PRO A 107 39.00 15.93 13.04
CA PRO A 107 38.24 15.85 11.80
C PRO A 107 36.75 15.97 12.12
N SER A 108 36.07 16.89 11.43
CA SER A 108 34.62 17.04 11.46
C SER A 108 33.97 15.75 10.95
N THR A 109 33.46 14.95 11.88
CA THR A 109 32.64 13.79 11.58
C THR A 109 31.19 14.24 11.66
N ASP A 110 30.63 14.70 10.54
CA ASP A 110 29.19 14.87 10.42
C ASP A 110 28.55 13.48 10.44
N GLN A 111 27.90 13.19 11.55
CA GLN A 111 27.34 11.89 11.88
C GLN A 111 26.08 11.63 11.05
N THR A 112 26.13 10.58 10.24
CA THR A 112 24.96 9.90 9.66
C THR A 112 24.16 9.22 10.78
N ALA A 113 23.23 9.96 11.39
CA ALA A 113 22.24 9.38 12.28
C ALA A 113 21.12 8.73 11.45
N ILE A 114 21.20 7.41 11.28
CA ILE A 114 20.05 6.60 10.88
C ILE A 114 18.99 6.82 11.96
N LYS A 115 17.89 7.52 11.65
CA LYS A 115 16.74 7.62 12.54
C LYS A 115 16.03 6.26 12.56
N ALA A 116 16.54 5.41 13.43
CA ALA A 116 15.83 4.24 13.88
C ALA A 116 14.51 4.63 14.48
N ARG A 117 13.55 3.71 14.38
CA ARG A 117 12.41 3.67 15.27
C ARG A 117 12.91 3.38 16.70
N GLY A 118 13.47 4.43 17.30
CA GLY A 118 14.33 4.41 18.46
C GLY A 118 15.09 5.73 18.49
N SER A 119 14.64 6.64 19.34
CA SER A 119 15.30 7.92 19.63
C SER A 119 16.78 7.71 19.90
N ALA A 120 17.66 8.19 19.01
CA ALA A 120 19.06 8.43 19.33
C ALA A 120 19.18 9.77 20.08
N SER A 121 18.58 9.82 21.27
CA SER A 121 18.87 10.80 22.32
C SER A 121 18.24 10.28 23.61
N GLY A 122 19.06 9.65 24.44
CA GLY A 122 18.62 9.01 25.69
C GLY A 122 19.22 7.62 25.88
N ILE A 123 20.37 7.59 26.55
CA ILE A 123 21.04 6.50 27.27
C ILE A 123 20.22 5.20 27.43
N GLY A 124 20.77 4.07 26.95
CA GLY A 124 20.52 2.73 27.50
C GLY A 124 19.33 1.97 26.92
N GLY A 125 19.58 1.13 25.91
CA GLY A 125 18.57 0.23 25.36
C GLY A 125 19.14 -0.74 24.34
N ILE A 126 20.07 -1.60 24.77
CA ILE A 126 20.31 -2.87 24.08
C ILE A 126 18.99 -3.64 24.22
N GLY A 127 18.23 -3.71 23.14
CA GLY A 127 16.93 -4.36 23.11
C GLY A 127 17.05 -5.84 23.48
N GLY A 128 16.79 -6.14 24.75
CA GLY A 128 16.37 -7.45 25.20
C GLY A 128 14.99 -7.74 24.60
N GLY A 129 14.99 -8.45 23.48
CA GLY A 129 13.79 -8.94 22.80
C GLY A 129 14.16 -10.19 22.03
N THR A 130 14.06 -11.33 22.70
CA THR A 130 14.16 -12.67 22.12
C THR A 130 13.05 -12.89 21.09
N GLY A 131 13.40 -13.05 19.81
CA GLY A 131 12.48 -13.47 18.76
C GLY A 131 13.01 -13.18 17.35
N ALA A 132 13.21 -14.22 16.54
CA ALA A 132 13.96 -14.19 15.29
C ALA A 132 13.29 -13.38 14.16
N SER A 133 13.90 -12.24 13.78
CA SER A 133 13.99 -11.71 12.41
C SER A 133 14.79 -10.39 12.43
N GLY A 134 16.07 -10.42 12.08
CA GLY A 134 16.97 -9.26 12.14
C GLY A 134 16.69 -8.23 11.05
N GLY A 135 15.63 -7.42 11.24
CA GLY A 135 15.29 -6.28 10.38
C GLY A 135 15.17 -4.99 11.19
N PHE A 136 15.58 -3.89 10.57
CA PHE A 136 15.40 -2.54 11.09
C PHE A 136 14.04 -1.97 10.70
N ALA A 137 13.36 -1.32 11.65
CA ALA A 137 12.05 -0.70 11.43
C ALA A 137 12.19 0.81 11.13
N THR A 138 11.56 1.27 10.05
CA THR A 138 11.48 2.67 9.62
C THR A 138 10.03 3.15 9.58
N LEU A 139 9.79 4.44 9.32
CA LEU A 139 8.44 4.99 9.06
C LEU A 139 7.81 4.47 7.77
N PHE A 140 8.64 3.97 6.84
CA PHE A 140 8.22 3.42 5.55
C PHE A 140 8.09 1.88 5.58
N GLY A 141 8.36 1.25 6.72
CA GLY A 141 8.27 -0.21 6.90
C GLY A 141 9.56 -0.85 7.40
N ASN A 142 9.54 -2.18 7.49
CA ASN A 142 10.66 -2.99 7.94
C ASN A 142 11.58 -3.39 6.78
N THR A 143 12.88 -3.47 7.01
CA THR A 143 13.86 -3.95 6.01
C THR A 143 13.84 -5.47 5.83
N SER A 144 13.29 -6.21 6.79
CA SER A 144 13.08 -7.65 6.70
C SER A 144 11.61 -7.98 6.44
N PRO A 145 11.32 -9.05 5.66
CA PRO A 145 9.95 -9.50 5.43
C PRO A 145 9.18 -9.70 6.73
N LEU A 146 7.96 -9.19 6.77
CA LEU A 146 7.04 -9.36 7.88
C LEU A 146 5.77 -10.02 7.35
N ALA A 147 5.33 -11.10 8.01
CA ALA A 147 4.07 -11.75 7.67
C ALA A 147 2.92 -10.73 7.69
N GLY A 148 2.07 -10.77 6.68
CA GLY A 148 0.91 -9.88 6.54
C GLY A 148 1.23 -8.41 6.23
N ALA A 149 2.48 -8.05 5.93
CA ALA A 149 2.84 -6.70 5.49
C ALA A 149 2.75 -6.55 3.96
N LEU A 150 2.64 -5.30 3.49
CA LEU A 150 2.77 -4.99 2.06
C LEU A 150 4.24 -4.80 1.70
N GLU A 151 4.66 -5.37 0.56
CA GLU A 151 6.01 -5.20 0.04
C GLU A 151 6.10 -3.91 -0.79
N GLY A 152 6.96 -3.00 -0.34
CA GLY A 152 7.23 -1.68 -0.89
C GLY A 152 8.41 -1.68 -1.85
N THR A 153 8.20 -1.09 -3.02
CA THR A 153 9.24 -0.77 -4.01
C THR A 153 9.32 0.74 -4.18
N PHE A 154 10.51 1.31 -3.97
CA PHE A 154 10.81 2.71 -4.25
C PHE A 154 11.22 2.88 -5.71
N ILE A 155 10.68 3.91 -6.36
CA ILE A 155 10.90 4.28 -7.76
C ILE A 155 11.30 5.75 -7.82
N ASP A 156 12.44 6.01 -8.46
CA ASP A 156 12.97 7.34 -8.72
C ASP A 156 12.72 7.73 -10.19
N PHE A 157 11.99 8.82 -10.44
CA PHE A 157 11.67 9.26 -11.81
C PHE A 157 12.79 10.10 -12.44
N LYS A 158 13.82 10.45 -11.68
CA LYS A 158 14.92 11.31 -12.13
C LYS A 158 16.03 10.55 -12.85
N GLN A 159 16.02 9.22 -12.77
CA GLN A 159 17.04 8.36 -13.33
C GLN A 159 16.42 7.14 -14.01
N ASP A 160 17.06 6.66 -15.07
CA ASP A 160 16.71 5.39 -15.70
C ASP A 160 17.19 4.20 -14.87
N ARG A 161 16.83 2.99 -15.28
CA ARG A 161 17.25 1.75 -14.62
C ARG A 161 18.77 1.57 -14.49
N TYR A 162 19.57 2.32 -15.25
CA TYR A 162 21.04 2.26 -15.23
C TYR A 162 21.66 3.42 -14.42
N ARG A 163 20.84 4.35 -13.94
CA ARG A 163 21.23 5.57 -13.22
C ARG A 163 21.99 6.58 -14.07
N GLU A 164 21.69 6.65 -15.36
CA GLU A 164 22.39 7.53 -16.29
C GLU A 164 21.64 8.83 -16.56
N LYS A 165 20.37 8.74 -16.99
CA LYS A 165 19.54 9.90 -17.35
C LYS A 165 18.08 9.67 -17.00
N ALA A 166 17.34 10.74 -16.71
CA ALA A 166 15.89 10.66 -16.57
C ALA A 166 15.25 10.14 -17.88
N PRO A 167 14.31 9.18 -17.81
CA PRO A 167 13.46 8.86 -18.95
C PRO A 167 12.66 10.09 -19.42
N GLN A 168 12.21 10.08 -20.67
CA GLN A 168 11.44 11.19 -21.24
C GLN A 168 10.07 11.37 -20.55
N GLU A 169 9.50 10.30 -20.04
CA GLU A 169 8.23 10.27 -19.32
C GLU A 169 8.49 10.40 -17.82
N GLY A 170 7.69 11.20 -17.12
CA GLY A 170 7.78 11.36 -15.67
C GLY A 170 6.71 10.55 -14.93
N TRP A 171 6.51 10.90 -13.66
CA TRP A 171 5.44 10.33 -12.84
C TRP A 171 4.05 10.49 -13.47
N MET A 172 3.76 11.62 -14.11
CA MET A 172 2.41 11.89 -14.61
C MET A 172 1.99 10.91 -15.72
N GLU A 173 2.91 10.58 -16.63
CA GLU A 173 2.67 9.62 -17.70
C GLU A 173 2.74 8.17 -17.17
N ALA A 174 3.83 7.82 -16.49
CA ALA A 174 4.05 6.46 -16.02
C ALA A 174 3.03 6.04 -14.96
N GLY A 175 2.67 6.95 -14.05
CA GLY A 175 1.66 6.74 -13.03
C GLY A 175 0.28 6.52 -13.65
N LYS A 176 -0.08 7.25 -14.72
CA LYS A 176 -1.34 7.01 -15.43
C LYS A 176 -1.43 5.60 -16.00
N ASP A 177 -0.34 5.08 -16.56
CA ASP A 177 -0.32 3.72 -17.10
C ASP A 177 -0.33 2.67 -15.99
N PHE A 178 0.38 2.91 -14.89
CA PHE A 178 0.31 2.09 -13.69
C PHE A 178 -1.11 2.01 -13.14
N LEU A 179 -1.84 3.13 -13.00
CA LEU A 179 -3.20 3.12 -12.45
C LEU A 179 -4.24 2.36 -13.30
N ARG A 180 -3.91 1.95 -14.53
CA ARG A 180 -4.79 1.11 -15.36
C ARG A 180 -4.76 -0.36 -14.97
N ASN A 181 -3.65 -0.83 -14.42
CA ASN A 181 -3.40 -2.27 -14.25
C ASN A 181 -2.69 -2.64 -12.94
N TYR A 182 -2.21 -1.64 -12.18
CA TYR A 182 -1.48 -1.78 -10.93
C TYR A 182 -0.23 -2.68 -11.02
N GLN A 183 0.43 -2.71 -12.19
CA GLN A 183 1.60 -3.56 -12.41
C GLN A 183 2.89 -2.74 -12.35
N LEU A 184 3.79 -3.10 -11.43
CA LEU A 184 5.11 -2.49 -11.29
C LEU A 184 5.98 -2.50 -12.55
N ARG A 185 5.62 -3.30 -13.57
CA ARG A 185 6.34 -3.32 -14.84
C ARG A 185 6.34 -1.96 -15.54
N GLU A 186 5.32 -1.12 -15.31
CA GLU A 186 5.22 0.20 -15.93
C GLU A 186 6.37 1.13 -15.46
N PHE A 187 6.97 0.81 -14.31
CA PHE A 187 8.12 1.53 -13.76
C PHE A 187 9.50 0.95 -14.12
N ARG A 188 9.60 -0.13 -14.91
CA ARG A 188 10.88 -0.82 -15.21
C ARG A 188 11.94 0.04 -15.92
N LYS A 189 11.54 1.15 -16.52
CA LYS A 189 12.43 2.11 -17.19
C LYS A 189 13.13 3.05 -16.22
N PHE A 190 12.55 3.25 -15.03
CA PHE A 190 13.06 4.11 -13.98
C PHE A 190 13.98 3.34 -13.03
N PHE A 191 14.75 4.07 -12.23
CA PHE A 191 15.53 3.47 -11.16
C PHE A 191 14.62 2.97 -10.04
N ASN A 192 14.72 1.68 -9.73
CA ASN A 192 14.03 1.07 -8.60
C ASN A 192 15.05 0.72 -7.51
N ALA A 193 14.76 1.09 -6.26
CA ALA A 193 15.65 0.73 -5.15
C ALA A 193 15.77 -0.80 -5.02
N PRO A 194 16.98 -1.35 -4.82
CA PRO A 194 17.17 -2.78 -4.60
C PRO A 194 16.54 -3.29 -3.30
N GLN A 195 16.60 -2.48 -2.23
CA GLN A 195 16.00 -2.79 -0.94
C GLN A 195 14.47 -2.68 -1.01
N LYS A 196 13.78 -3.67 -0.45
CA LYS A 196 12.33 -3.63 -0.23
C LYS A 196 12.01 -3.22 1.21
N LEU A 197 10.87 -2.60 1.42
CA LEU A 197 10.35 -2.32 2.76
C LEU A 197 8.99 -3.00 2.97
N TYR A 198 8.75 -3.51 4.17
CA TYR A 198 7.54 -4.24 4.51
C TYR A 198 6.71 -3.43 5.50
N ALA A 199 5.66 -2.77 4.99
CA ALA A 199 4.84 -1.84 5.75
C ALA A 199 3.54 -2.47 6.23
N THR A 200 3.12 -2.13 7.45
CA THR A 200 1.84 -2.58 8.04
C THR A 200 0.86 -1.44 8.26
N HIS A 201 1.23 -0.18 8.04
CA HIS A 201 0.35 0.97 8.11
C HIS A 201 0.98 2.14 7.32
N PHE A 202 0.16 3.13 6.98
CA PHE A 202 0.59 4.32 6.23
C PHE A 202 0.19 5.57 7.00
N TYR A 203 0.77 5.67 8.19
CA TYR A 203 0.65 6.85 9.04
C TYR A 203 2.05 7.38 9.31
N ILE A 204 2.43 8.39 8.54
CA ILE A 204 3.72 9.03 8.52
C ILE A 204 3.45 10.50 8.87
N PRO A 205 3.78 10.93 10.10
CA PRO A 205 3.79 12.35 10.45
C PRO A 205 4.67 13.14 9.49
N ILE A 206 4.49 14.46 9.44
CA ILE A 206 5.34 15.32 8.62
C ILE A 206 6.81 15.14 9.03
N ILE A 207 7.63 14.79 8.04
CA ILE A 207 9.07 14.53 8.16
C ILE A 207 9.78 15.13 6.94
N SER A 208 11.11 15.22 6.98
CA SER A 208 11.87 15.53 5.77
C SER A 208 11.69 14.43 4.72
N ALA A 209 11.56 14.80 3.45
CA ALA A 209 11.54 13.88 2.32
C ALA A 209 12.82 13.03 2.22
N ASP A 210 13.94 13.49 2.82
CA ASP A 210 15.19 12.73 2.96
C ASP A 210 15.04 11.36 3.63
N GLU A 211 14.00 11.19 4.45
CA GLU A 211 13.80 9.96 5.21
C GLU A 211 13.38 8.79 4.31
N ALA A 212 12.74 9.04 3.16
CA ALA A 212 12.35 7.98 2.22
C ALA A 212 13.57 7.34 1.53
N PRO A 213 14.46 8.09 0.84
CA PRO A 213 15.70 7.52 0.30
C PRO A 213 16.54 6.80 1.36
N ARG A 214 16.63 7.36 2.58
CA ARG A 214 17.34 6.74 3.70
C ARG A 214 16.73 5.42 4.15
N ALA A 215 15.40 5.33 4.22
CA ALA A 215 14.72 4.09 4.59
C ALA A 215 14.95 2.97 3.56
N PHE A 216 15.04 3.34 2.27
CA PHE A 216 15.33 2.42 1.18
C PHE A 216 16.84 2.21 0.92
N GLY A 217 17.73 2.84 1.69
CA GLY A 217 19.19 2.69 1.56
C GLY A 217 19.76 3.24 0.24
N VAL A 218 19.14 4.29 -0.30
CA VAL A 218 19.51 4.91 -1.59
C VAL A 218 19.78 6.41 -1.45
N GLU A 219 19.94 6.93 -0.23
CA GLU A 219 20.15 8.35 0.06
C GLU A 219 21.42 8.95 -0.58
N THR A 220 22.39 8.11 -0.93
CA THR A 220 23.60 8.54 -1.65
C THR A 220 23.45 8.44 -3.17
N LEU A 221 22.34 7.88 -3.66
CA LEU A 221 22.09 7.57 -5.06
C LEU A 221 20.98 8.43 -5.67
N VAL A 222 20.00 8.83 -4.87
CA VAL A 222 18.83 9.60 -5.31
C VAL A 222 18.61 10.81 -4.41
N GLU A 223 18.15 11.91 -5.01
CA GLU A 223 17.69 13.08 -4.26
C GLU A 223 16.28 12.83 -3.70
N PRO A 224 15.90 13.50 -2.60
CA PRO A 224 14.63 13.31 -1.90
C PRO A 224 13.45 14.04 -2.57
N SER A 225 13.30 13.86 -3.87
CA SER A 225 12.31 14.53 -4.72
C SER A 225 11.81 13.58 -5.80
N GLN A 226 10.63 13.82 -6.37
CA GLN A 226 10.20 13.12 -7.60
C GLN A 226 10.30 11.58 -7.51
N TRP A 227 9.78 11.01 -6.43
CA TRP A 227 9.77 9.57 -6.19
C TRP A 227 8.37 9.08 -5.80
N VAL A 228 8.13 7.80 -6.05
CA VAL A 228 6.98 7.09 -5.47
C VAL A 228 7.44 5.78 -4.85
N ALA A 229 6.73 5.35 -3.81
CA ALA A 229 6.87 4.03 -3.23
C ALA A 229 5.54 3.28 -3.36
N VAL A 230 5.58 2.12 -4.01
CA VAL A 230 4.41 1.27 -4.28
C VAL A 230 4.49 0.04 -3.40
N TYR A 231 3.48 -0.12 -2.55
CA TYR A 231 3.33 -1.22 -1.60
C TYR A 231 2.23 -2.15 -2.07
N GLN A 232 2.56 -3.42 -2.35
CA GLN A 232 1.60 -4.41 -2.85
C GLN A 232 1.54 -5.62 -1.91
N GLY A 233 0.35 -6.20 -1.79
CA GLY A 233 0.13 -7.39 -0.98
C GLY A 233 -1.35 -7.71 -0.87
N GLN A 234 -1.71 -8.40 0.22
CA GLN A 234 -3.08 -8.79 0.49
C GLN A 234 -3.49 -8.36 1.90
N PHE A 235 -4.79 -8.14 2.06
CA PHE A 235 -5.44 -7.82 3.33
C PHE A 235 -6.78 -8.55 3.41
N ARG A 236 -7.28 -8.76 4.63
CA ARG A 236 -8.60 -9.37 4.86
C ARG A 236 -9.32 -8.73 6.05
N SER A 237 -10.64 -8.79 6.06
CA SER A 237 -11.42 -8.52 7.28
C SER A 237 -11.83 -9.85 7.91
N GLU A 238 -11.63 -10.03 9.21
CA GLU A 238 -12.03 -11.27 9.90
C GLU A 238 -13.55 -11.50 9.87
N ARG A 239 -14.30 -10.42 10.00
CA ARG A 239 -15.78 -10.43 10.06
C ARG A 239 -16.43 -10.06 8.72
N GLY A 240 -15.63 -9.69 7.72
CA GLY A 240 -16.14 -9.04 6.51
C GLY A 240 -16.65 -7.63 6.81
N GLY A 241 -17.34 -7.02 5.85
CA GLY A 241 -17.97 -5.71 6.01
C GLY A 241 -17.82 -4.80 4.80
N ARG A 242 -18.34 -3.59 4.91
CA ARG A 242 -18.22 -2.55 3.89
C ARG A 242 -17.38 -1.40 4.44
N PHE A 243 -16.30 -1.09 3.74
CA PHE A 243 -15.26 -0.18 4.20
C PHE A 243 -14.98 0.90 3.16
N ARG A 244 -14.41 2.02 3.57
CA ARG A 244 -13.78 2.98 2.67
C ARG A 244 -12.49 3.50 3.31
N PHE A 245 -11.53 3.87 2.47
CA PHE A 245 -10.33 4.56 2.95
C PHE A 245 -10.59 6.06 3.03
N VAL A 246 -9.93 6.69 3.99
CA VAL A 246 -9.93 8.15 4.16
C VAL A 246 -8.48 8.56 4.40
N GLY A 247 -7.98 9.56 3.69
CA GLY A 247 -6.57 9.91 3.85
C GLY A 247 -6.14 11.22 3.22
N THR A 248 -4.88 11.56 3.42
CA THR A 248 -4.20 12.71 2.82
C THR A 248 -2.71 12.45 2.76
N ALA A 249 -2.01 13.13 1.87
CA ALA A 249 -0.56 13.12 1.80
C ALA A 249 -0.02 14.43 1.24
N ASP A 250 1.25 14.68 1.55
CA ASP A 250 2.12 15.65 0.92
C ASP A 250 3.25 14.80 0.28
N ASP A 251 3.14 14.35 -0.98
CA ASP A 251 2.18 14.82 -2.00
C ASP A 251 1.08 13.85 -2.38
N ILE A 252 1.41 12.56 -2.51
CA ILE A 252 0.57 11.58 -3.19
C ILE A 252 0.21 10.45 -2.23
N LEU A 253 -1.08 10.10 -2.20
CA LEU A 253 -1.58 8.87 -1.60
C LEU A 253 -2.66 8.27 -2.50
N ILE A 254 -2.38 7.11 -3.08
CA ILE A 254 -3.34 6.37 -3.91
C ILE A 254 -3.52 4.96 -3.37
N VAL A 255 -4.77 4.53 -3.21
CA VAL A 255 -5.10 3.19 -2.73
C VAL A 255 -5.94 2.46 -3.77
N GLY A 256 -5.48 1.27 -4.14
CA GLY A 256 -6.16 0.34 -5.04
C GLY A 256 -6.60 -0.94 -4.33
N VAL A 257 -7.83 -1.37 -4.55
CA VAL A 257 -8.38 -2.63 -4.05
C VAL A 257 -8.84 -3.46 -5.25
N LYS A 258 -8.39 -4.71 -5.37
CA LYS A 258 -8.66 -5.58 -6.54
C LYS A 258 -8.37 -4.87 -7.88
N GLY A 259 -7.24 -4.18 -7.97
CA GLY A 259 -6.81 -3.44 -9.15
C GLY A 259 -7.64 -2.19 -9.51
N ARG A 260 -8.51 -1.69 -8.62
CA ARG A 260 -9.32 -0.48 -8.83
C ARG A 260 -8.99 0.58 -7.81
N THR A 261 -8.80 1.82 -8.26
CA THR A 261 -8.60 2.97 -7.36
C THR A 261 -9.86 3.20 -6.53
N VAL A 262 -9.69 3.20 -5.21
CA VAL A 262 -10.75 3.52 -4.23
C VAL A 262 -10.44 4.78 -3.43
N LEU A 263 -9.21 5.29 -3.50
CA LEU A 263 -8.80 6.56 -2.92
C LEU A 263 -7.67 7.16 -3.77
N SER A 264 -7.77 8.43 -4.13
CA SER A 264 -6.66 9.27 -4.62
C SER A 264 -6.68 10.56 -3.82
N ALA A 265 -5.72 10.74 -2.93
CA ALA A 265 -5.62 11.82 -1.96
C ALA A 265 -4.31 12.59 -2.11
N GLY A 266 -4.18 13.68 -1.36
CA GLY A 266 -3.05 14.61 -1.41
C GLY A 266 -3.27 15.73 -2.43
N PHE A 267 -2.20 16.22 -3.06
CA PHE A 267 -2.27 17.31 -4.05
C PHE A 267 -2.84 16.80 -5.38
N THR A 268 -3.81 17.52 -5.93
CA THR A 268 -4.56 17.06 -7.10
C THR A 268 -3.72 17.13 -8.37
N GLU A 269 -2.85 18.14 -8.45
CA GLU A 269 -1.86 18.38 -9.50
C GLU A 269 -0.81 17.25 -9.59
N SER A 270 -0.52 16.59 -8.47
CA SER A 270 0.44 15.49 -8.38
C SER A 270 -0.20 14.13 -8.69
N ASN A 271 -1.52 14.06 -8.88
CA ASN A 271 -2.24 12.82 -9.14
C ASN A 271 -2.51 12.63 -10.66
N PRO A 272 -1.95 11.58 -11.31
CA PRO A 272 -2.11 11.37 -12.76
C PRO A 272 -3.47 10.79 -13.17
N GLY A 273 -4.23 10.30 -12.20
CA GLY A 273 -5.56 9.73 -12.39
C GLY A 273 -6.64 10.79 -12.55
N LYS A 274 -7.76 10.39 -13.16
CA LYS A 274 -9.01 11.19 -13.16
C LYS A 274 -10.01 10.70 -12.11
N TRP A 275 -9.53 9.92 -11.13
CA TRP A 275 -10.38 9.36 -10.10
C TRP A 275 -11.06 10.50 -9.33
N LYS A 276 -12.34 10.30 -9.06
CA LYS A 276 -13.16 11.15 -8.21
C LYS A 276 -14.02 10.21 -7.38
N ALA A 277 -14.24 10.55 -6.12
CA ALA A 277 -15.12 9.77 -5.27
C ALA A 277 -16.54 9.70 -5.88
N ASP A 278 -17.12 8.51 -5.85
CA ASP A 278 -18.48 8.22 -6.32
C ASP A 278 -19.54 8.88 -5.42
N THR A 279 -19.18 9.13 -4.16
CA THR A 279 -20.07 9.73 -3.16
C THR A 279 -19.52 11.05 -2.66
N GLU A 280 -20.41 12.01 -2.45
CA GLU A 280 -20.05 13.23 -1.74
C GLU A 280 -19.48 12.89 -0.36
N PRO A 281 -18.40 13.57 0.06
CA PRO A 281 -17.77 13.30 1.34
C PRO A 281 -18.75 13.62 2.47
N SER A 282 -18.89 12.68 3.41
CA SER A 282 -19.80 12.81 4.56
C SER A 282 -19.37 13.89 5.56
N PHE A 283 -18.13 14.37 5.44
CA PHE A 283 -17.59 15.49 6.16
C PHE A 283 -16.63 16.26 5.26
N SER A 284 -16.61 17.58 5.41
CA SER A 284 -15.56 18.44 4.87
C SER A 284 -14.95 19.18 6.04
N GLY A 285 -13.62 19.17 6.13
CA GLY A 285 -12.89 19.84 7.20
C GLY A 285 -11.79 20.74 6.63
N PRO A 286 -11.16 21.55 7.50
CA PRO A 286 -9.95 22.27 7.13
C PRO A 286 -8.83 21.29 6.71
N PRO A 287 -7.76 21.79 6.10
CA PRO A 287 -6.52 21.04 5.90
C PRO A 287 -6.07 20.30 7.17
N ALA A 288 -5.45 19.13 7.01
CA ALA A 288 -5.01 18.35 8.17
C ALA A 288 -3.88 19.05 8.95
N SER A 289 -3.12 19.90 8.26
CA SER A 289 -2.19 20.87 8.85
C SER A 289 -1.95 22.02 7.86
N GLN A 290 -1.01 22.93 8.15
CA GLN A 290 -0.58 23.95 7.19
C GLN A 290 0.14 23.39 5.95
N TYR A 291 0.59 22.14 6.02
CA TYR A 291 1.32 21.45 4.94
C TYR A 291 0.50 20.31 4.32
N LEU A 292 -0.33 19.63 5.12
CA LEU A 292 -1.13 18.51 4.63
C LEU A 292 -2.50 18.97 4.14
N PRO A 293 -2.89 18.63 2.90
CA PRO A 293 -4.23 18.89 2.39
C PRO A 293 -5.33 18.28 3.28
N LYS A 294 -6.56 18.75 3.06
CA LYS A 294 -7.74 18.17 3.72
C LYS A 294 -7.86 16.68 3.42
N LEU A 295 -8.46 15.93 4.34
CA LEU A 295 -8.74 14.52 4.11
C LEU A 295 -9.63 14.33 2.88
N THR A 296 -9.27 13.37 2.05
CA THR A 296 -10.09 12.86 0.95
C THR A 296 -10.82 11.61 1.42
N VAL A 297 -12.12 11.56 1.13
CA VAL A 297 -12.98 10.42 1.43
C VAL A 297 -13.03 9.54 0.18
N GLY A 298 -12.67 8.26 0.33
CA GLY A 298 -12.66 7.28 -0.75
C GLY A 298 -14.00 6.59 -0.99
N ASP A 299 -14.00 5.69 -1.97
CA ASP A 299 -15.16 4.90 -2.35
C ASP A 299 -15.36 3.71 -1.41
N TRP A 300 -16.62 3.34 -1.24
CA TRP A 300 -16.99 2.15 -0.49
C TRP A 300 -16.66 0.88 -1.27
N PHE A 301 -15.96 -0.05 -0.62
CA PHE A 301 -15.72 -1.41 -1.11
C PHE A 301 -16.17 -2.44 -0.07
N THR A 302 -16.39 -3.67 -0.50
CA THR A 302 -16.84 -4.78 0.36
C THR A 302 -15.72 -5.80 0.49
N LEU A 303 -15.50 -6.28 1.71
CA LEU A 303 -14.65 -7.43 2.01
C LEU A 303 -15.52 -8.56 2.54
N ALA A 304 -15.36 -9.76 1.98
CA ALA A 304 -15.93 -10.95 2.59
C ALA A 304 -15.12 -11.34 3.84
N ALA A 305 -15.76 -12.07 4.74
CA ALA A 305 -15.12 -12.56 5.95
C ALA A 305 -13.99 -13.53 5.59
N ASN A 306 -12.81 -13.24 6.12
CA ASN A 306 -11.57 -14.02 5.94
C ASN A 306 -11.08 -14.21 4.50
N GLU A 307 -11.65 -13.52 3.50
CA GLU A 307 -11.19 -13.59 2.11
C GLU A 307 -9.97 -12.68 1.89
N PRO A 308 -8.82 -13.22 1.47
CA PRO A 308 -7.66 -12.42 1.11
C PRO A 308 -7.98 -11.59 -0.14
N THR A 309 -7.81 -10.29 -0.04
CA THR A 309 -8.08 -9.33 -1.12
C THR A 309 -6.80 -8.59 -1.47
N GLU A 310 -6.57 -8.34 -2.75
CA GLU A 310 -5.44 -7.55 -3.22
C GLU A 310 -5.54 -6.08 -2.76
N LEU A 311 -4.45 -5.57 -2.21
CA LEU A 311 -4.28 -4.18 -1.81
C LEU A 311 -3.00 -3.62 -2.44
N THR A 312 -3.13 -2.44 -3.03
CA THR A 312 -1.98 -1.61 -3.41
C THR A 312 -2.10 -0.25 -2.75
N VAL A 313 -1.04 0.19 -2.08
CA VAL A 313 -0.91 1.56 -1.55
C VAL A 313 0.30 2.20 -2.22
N LEU A 314 0.09 3.35 -2.85
CA LEU A 314 1.13 4.16 -3.46
C LEU A 314 1.22 5.47 -2.70
N ILE A 315 2.44 5.81 -2.28
CA ILE A 315 2.76 7.11 -1.71
C ILE A 315 3.86 7.77 -2.54
N GLY A 316 3.92 9.09 -2.54
CA GLY A 316 4.95 9.79 -3.30
C GLY A 316 5.12 11.24 -2.90
N GLU A 317 6.28 11.76 -3.27
CA GLU A 317 6.69 13.13 -3.02
C GLU A 317 7.14 13.73 -4.36
N ILE A 318 6.53 14.85 -4.72
CA ILE A 318 6.79 15.68 -5.90
C ILE A 318 6.37 17.14 -5.60
N PRO A 319 7.29 18.13 -5.53
CA PRO A 319 8.60 18.14 -6.18
C PRO A 319 9.82 17.99 -5.25
N GLY A 320 9.67 18.00 -3.94
CA GLY A 320 10.72 17.94 -2.92
C GLY A 320 10.35 18.74 -1.67
N GLY A 321 10.82 18.33 -0.49
CA GLY A 321 10.70 19.12 0.74
C GLY A 321 10.34 18.29 1.96
N GLU A 322 9.10 18.42 2.42
CA GLU A 322 8.55 17.62 3.50
C GLU A 322 7.65 16.52 2.93
N PHE A 323 7.49 15.42 3.67
CA PHE A 323 6.59 14.35 3.32
C PHE A 323 5.73 13.99 4.52
N GLY A 324 4.44 13.78 4.29
CA GLY A 324 3.51 13.28 5.29
C GLY A 324 2.41 12.45 4.63
N CYS A 325 1.89 11.45 5.33
CA CYS A 325 0.85 10.59 4.78
C CYS A 325 -0.01 10.00 5.89
N TYR A 326 -1.32 10.22 5.84
CA TYR A 326 -2.28 9.62 6.75
C TYR A 326 -3.26 8.75 5.99
N LEU A 327 -3.32 7.47 6.35
CA LEU A 327 -4.30 6.53 5.86
C LEU A 327 -5.15 5.97 7.01
N PHE A 328 -6.44 6.26 6.95
CA PHE A 328 -7.47 5.78 7.85
C PHE A 328 -8.43 4.85 7.12
N ILE A 329 -9.23 4.11 7.88
CA ILE A 329 -10.30 3.27 7.36
C ILE A 329 -11.60 3.53 8.12
N GLU A 330 -12.70 3.58 7.39
CA GLU A 330 -14.05 3.75 7.93
C GLU A 330 -14.90 2.53 7.58
N GLU A 331 -15.54 1.94 8.58
CA GLU A 331 -16.52 0.88 8.44
C GLU A 331 -17.95 1.45 8.39
N LYS A 332 -18.74 0.98 7.41
CA LYS A 332 -20.11 1.47 7.20
C LYS A 332 -21.02 1.03 8.33
N GLY A 333 -21.77 1.98 8.90
CA GLY A 333 -22.73 1.72 9.98
C GLY A 333 -22.13 1.76 11.39
N VAL A 334 -20.81 1.97 11.51
CA VAL A 334 -20.16 2.23 12.79
C VAL A 334 -20.24 3.73 13.09
N GLU A 335 -20.63 4.07 14.31
CA GLU A 335 -20.57 5.45 14.80
C GLU A 335 -19.17 5.75 15.35
N TYR A 336 -18.61 6.88 14.91
CA TYR A 336 -17.32 7.38 15.36
C TYR A 336 -17.52 8.66 16.16
N GLU A 337 -16.72 8.83 17.21
CA GLU A 337 -16.55 10.12 17.87
C GLU A 337 -16.16 11.17 16.84
N LYS A 338 -16.64 12.40 17.02
CA LYS A 338 -16.35 13.52 16.12
C LYS A 338 -15.54 14.56 16.86
N THR A 339 -14.63 15.22 16.14
CA THR A 339 -13.99 16.44 16.62
C THR A 339 -15.02 17.55 16.78
N SER A 340 -14.64 18.66 17.44
CA SER A 340 -15.46 19.88 17.53
C SER A 340 -15.90 20.42 16.16
N GLU A 341 -15.14 20.11 15.11
CA GLU A 341 -15.39 20.51 13.72
C GLU A 341 -16.27 19.50 12.96
N GLY A 342 -16.78 18.46 13.63
CA GLY A 342 -17.67 17.45 13.04
C GLY A 342 -16.97 16.36 12.23
N ARG A 343 -15.63 16.36 12.14
CA ARG A 343 -14.85 15.31 11.48
C ARG A 343 -14.82 14.04 12.34
N PRO A 344 -15.07 12.84 11.77
CA PRO A 344 -14.94 11.60 12.52
C PRO A 344 -13.47 11.32 12.91
N VAL A 345 -13.28 10.81 14.13
CA VAL A 345 -12.01 10.32 14.66
C VAL A 345 -11.84 8.87 14.23
N LEU A 346 -11.30 8.69 13.02
CA LEU A 346 -11.19 7.39 12.38
C LEU A 346 -9.97 6.59 12.88
N PRO A 347 -10.05 5.25 12.85
CA PRO A 347 -8.90 4.39 13.11
C PRO A 347 -7.88 4.46 11.98
N VAL A 348 -6.60 4.50 12.34
CA VAL A 348 -5.50 4.33 11.38
C VAL A 348 -5.59 2.94 10.76
N PHE A 349 -5.51 2.88 9.43
CA PHE A 349 -5.49 1.61 8.73
C PHE A 349 -4.21 0.84 9.07
N LYS A 350 -4.37 -0.42 9.51
CA LYS A 350 -3.25 -1.28 9.89
C LYS A 350 -3.49 -2.73 9.49
N LEU A 351 -2.40 -3.39 9.09
CA LEU A 351 -2.32 -4.82 8.81
C LEU A 351 -1.78 -5.61 9.99
N LYS A 352 -1.22 -4.94 11.00
CA LYS A 352 -0.78 -5.55 12.24
C LYS A 352 -1.05 -4.60 13.38
N ASP A 353 -1.28 -5.11 14.57
CA ASP A 353 -1.37 -4.27 15.75
C ASP A 353 -0.10 -3.44 15.95
N PHE A 354 -0.32 -2.18 16.30
CA PHE A 354 0.74 -1.23 16.59
C PHE A 354 1.55 -1.70 17.79
N SER A 355 2.87 -1.76 17.61
CA SER A 355 3.77 -1.94 18.74
C SER A 355 3.75 -0.68 19.63
N ARG A 356 4.31 -0.77 20.83
CA ARG A 356 4.43 0.40 21.72
C ARG A 356 5.14 1.58 21.03
N SER A 357 6.21 1.31 20.26
CA SER A 357 6.94 2.37 19.58
C SER A 357 6.17 2.97 18.39
N ASP A 358 5.28 2.20 17.73
CA ASP A 358 4.38 2.77 16.71
C ASP A 358 3.47 3.81 17.37
N ARG A 359 2.84 3.42 18.48
CA ARG A 359 1.89 4.28 19.19
C ARG A 359 2.53 5.58 19.66
N GLU A 360 3.73 5.50 20.25
CA GLU A 360 4.47 6.67 20.71
C GLU A 360 4.85 7.62 19.55
N GLN A 361 5.23 7.06 18.39
CA GLN A 361 5.60 7.85 17.23
C GLN A 361 4.40 8.49 16.53
N ILE A 362 3.35 7.69 16.30
CA ILE A 362 2.11 8.10 15.62
C ILE A 362 1.38 9.19 16.42
N ASN A 363 1.43 9.16 17.76
CA ASN A 363 0.77 10.16 18.59
C ASN A 363 1.53 11.50 18.72
N ARG A 364 2.76 11.60 18.20
CA ARG A 364 3.59 12.80 18.36
C ARG A 364 3.04 14.04 17.66
N ASP A 365 2.26 13.85 16.59
CA ASP A 365 1.67 14.94 15.82
C ASP A 365 0.39 15.52 16.45
N HIS A 366 -0.12 14.90 17.52
CA HIS A 366 -1.36 15.26 18.21
C HIS A 366 -2.61 15.32 17.31
N TYR A 367 -2.57 14.76 16.10
CA TYR A 367 -3.71 14.74 15.20
C TYR A 367 -4.78 13.76 15.75
N PRO A 368 -6.06 14.17 15.89
CA PRO A 368 -7.11 13.29 16.42
C PRO A 368 -7.36 12.07 15.53
N LYS A 369 -7.09 10.88 16.09
CA LYS A 369 -7.19 9.56 15.44
C LYS A 369 -7.34 8.44 16.47
N ARG A 370 -7.75 7.25 15.99
CA ARG A 370 -7.83 6.03 16.79
C ARG A 370 -6.72 5.03 16.40
N LEU A 371 -6.19 4.32 17.38
CA LEU A 371 -5.15 3.27 17.18
C LEU A 371 -5.63 1.86 17.56
N ASP A 372 -6.86 1.77 18.07
CA ASP A 372 -7.55 0.57 18.55
C ASP A 372 -8.45 -0.07 17.47
N GLY A 373 -8.37 0.38 16.23
CA GLY A 373 -9.13 -0.21 15.12
C GLY A 373 -8.77 -1.67 14.83
N GLN A 374 -9.55 -2.32 13.96
CA GLN A 374 -9.28 -3.68 13.49
C GLN A 374 -7.94 -3.78 12.74
N SER A 375 -7.29 -4.94 12.85
CA SER A 375 -6.16 -5.31 12.00
C SER A 375 -6.63 -6.06 10.76
N PHE A 376 -6.14 -5.68 9.59
CA PHE A 376 -6.52 -6.27 8.30
C PHE A 376 -5.46 -7.22 7.74
N GLY A 377 -4.47 -7.61 8.55
CA GLY A 377 -3.37 -8.45 8.11
C GLY A 377 -3.81 -9.84 7.68
N PHE A 378 -3.06 -10.38 6.73
CA PHE A 378 -3.15 -11.77 6.33
C PHE A 378 -1.95 -12.53 6.92
N PHE A 379 -2.20 -13.31 7.97
CA PHE A 379 -1.20 -14.13 8.68
C PHE A 379 -1.43 -15.61 8.46
#